data_AF-A0A7U2MTG7-F1
#
_entry.id   AF-A0A7U2MTG7-F1
#
_cell.length_a   1.000
_cell.length_b   1.000
_cell.length_c   1.000
_cell.angle_alpha   90.00
_cell.angle_beta   90.00
_cell.angle_gamma   90.00
#
_symmetry.space_group_name_H-M   'P 1'
#
loop_
_entity.id
_entity.type
_entity.pdbx_description
1 polymer ?
#
loop_
_entity_poly.entity_id
_entity_poly.type
_entity_poly.pdbx_seq_one_letter_code
_entity_poly.pdbx_strand_id
1 'polypeptide(L)'
;MLESKNSLPAEPQLRPGLEKTRDMGDMLHPSTSLNDGRMMEKQEARNGQFHRSFPPRQVHIISLGSNIGSGVFSATGQALASGGPGNMVLADGMVCSAVWAVLQSLSEITIAFPVSGNYIDYADLWVDPALAFEAGFAE
;
A
#
# COMPACT_ATOMS: atom_id res chain seq x y z
N MET A 1 63.20 37.46 -6.91
CA MET A 1 62.17 37.25 -5.88
C MET A 1 60.92 36.81 -6.60
N LEU A 2 60.77 35.51 -6.84
CA LEU A 2 60.10 34.51 -5.97
C LEU A 2 58.57 34.56 -6.07
N GLU A 3 57.98 33.35 -6.02
CA GLU A 3 56.57 32.98 -5.97
C GLU A 3 55.82 32.99 -7.33
N SER A 4 55.74 31.87 -8.07
CA SER A 4 55.02 30.62 -7.74
C SER A 4 53.60 30.88 -7.25
N LYS A 5 52.62 30.74 -8.15
CA LYS A 5 51.30 30.17 -7.84
C LYS A 5 50.45 30.03 -9.10
N ASN A 6 49.84 28.85 -9.18
CA ASN A 6 48.65 28.54 -9.96
C ASN A 6 48.86 28.11 -11.41
N SER A 7 49.49 26.95 -11.52
CA SER A 7 49.06 25.90 -12.44
C SER A 7 47.53 25.78 -12.47
N LEU A 8 46.88 26.37 -13.48
CA LEU A 8 45.51 26.01 -13.84
C LEU A 8 45.51 24.52 -14.22
N PRO A 9 44.67 23.67 -13.60
CA PRO A 9 44.45 22.35 -14.14
C PRO A 9 43.79 22.51 -15.51
N ALA A 10 44.40 21.91 -16.52
CA ALA A 10 43.85 21.83 -17.86
C ALA A 10 42.39 21.37 -17.82
N GLU A 11 41.49 22.08 -18.48
CA GLU A 11 40.13 21.59 -18.71
C GLU A 11 40.23 20.19 -19.34
N PRO A 12 39.55 19.17 -18.79
CA PRO A 12 39.52 17.86 -19.42
C PRO A 12 38.79 18.02 -20.75
N GLN A 13 39.50 17.88 -21.86
CA GLN A 13 38.92 17.79 -23.19
C GLN A 13 37.86 16.70 -23.19
N LEU A 14 36.59 17.12 -23.09
CA LEU A 14 35.45 16.22 -22.98
C LEU A 14 35.33 15.50 -24.32
N ARG A 15 35.56 14.19 -24.29
CA ARG A 15 35.55 13.34 -25.48
C ARG A 15 34.19 13.51 -26.17
N PRO A 16 34.13 13.82 -27.47
CA PRO A 16 32.88 14.14 -28.19
C PRO A 16 31.84 13.00 -28.22
N GLY A 17 32.17 11.81 -27.68
CA GLY A 17 31.26 10.69 -27.50
C GLY A 17 30.55 10.59 -26.14
N LEU A 18 30.91 11.40 -25.12
CA LEU A 18 30.25 11.36 -23.81
C LEU A 18 29.09 12.34 -23.66
N GLU A 19 28.94 13.31 -24.57
CA GLU A 19 27.76 14.19 -24.61
C GLU A 19 26.51 13.41 -25.02
N LYS A 20 26.63 12.54 -26.04
CA LYS A 20 25.52 11.72 -26.54
C LYS A 20 24.98 10.71 -25.51
N THR A 21 25.84 10.17 -24.65
CA THR A 21 25.42 9.23 -23.60
C THR A 21 24.75 9.95 -22.42
N ARG A 22 25.12 11.21 -22.16
CA ARG A 22 24.45 12.04 -21.13
C ARG A 22 23.07 12.49 -21.61
N ASP A 23 22.96 12.88 -22.87
CA ASP A 23 21.68 13.20 -23.52
C ASP A 23 20.74 11.97 -23.57
N MET A 24 21.30 10.77 -23.81
CA MET A 24 20.51 9.53 -23.79
C MET A 24 20.10 9.05 -22.39
N GLY A 25 20.80 9.48 -21.33
CA GLY A 25 20.41 9.27 -19.94
C GLY A 25 19.22 10.13 -19.52
N ASP A 26 19.08 11.33 -20.08
CA ASP A 26 17.94 12.23 -19.90
C ASP A 26 16.71 11.83 -20.74
N MET A 27 16.88 10.93 -21.73
CA MET A 27 15.78 10.36 -22.53
C MET A 27 15.11 9.13 -21.88
N LEU A 28 15.59 8.67 -20.73
CA LEU A 28 14.88 7.68 -19.93
C LEU A 28 13.74 8.36 -19.18
N HIS A 29 12.69 8.68 -19.91
CA HIS A 29 11.39 8.96 -19.31
C HIS A 29 11.05 7.77 -18.42
N PRO A 30 10.89 7.94 -17.09
CA PRO A 30 10.27 6.90 -16.29
C PRO A 30 8.93 6.63 -16.95
N SER A 31 8.70 5.39 -17.36
CA SER A 31 7.42 4.91 -17.83
C SER A 31 6.42 5.11 -16.71
N THR A 32 5.88 6.33 -16.69
CA THR A 32 4.76 6.75 -15.89
C THR A 32 3.65 5.86 -16.39
N SER A 33 3.42 4.77 -15.67
CA SER A 33 2.30 3.87 -15.93
C SER A 33 1.06 4.67 -15.57
N LEU A 34 0.59 5.41 -16.58
CA LEU A 34 -0.45 6.42 -16.60
C LEU A 34 -1.87 5.86 -16.37
N ASN A 35 -2.01 4.74 -15.65
CA ASN A 35 -3.30 4.05 -15.56
C ASN A 35 -3.77 3.63 -14.15
N ASP A 36 -2.92 3.50 -13.13
CA ASP A 36 -3.38 2.96 -11.83
C ASP A 36 -3.65 4.01 -10.73
N GLY A 37 -3.12 5.23 -10.86
CA GLY A 37 -3.25 6.25 -9.80
C GLY A 37 -4.50 7.13 -9.88
N ARG A 38 -5.15 7.23 -11.05
CA ARG A 38 -6.20 8.25 -11.30
C ARG A 38 -7.57 7.98 -10.67
N MET A 39 -7.75 6.85 -9.98
CA MET A 39 -9.00 6.59 -9.22
C MET A 39 -8.86 6.86 -7.71
N MET A 40 -7.67 7.23 -7.23
CA MET A 40 -7.40 7.48 -5.79
C MET A 40 -7.07 8.95 -5.47
N GLU A 41 -7.19 9.88 -6.44
CA GLU A 41 -6.72 11.26 -6.29
C GLU A 41 -7.82 12.27 -5.89
N LYS A 42 -9.12 11.96 -6.02
CA LYS A 42 -10.16 12.96 -5.75
C LYS A 42 -10.65 13.00 -4.30
N GLN A 43 -9.77 12.79 -3.31
CA GLN A 43 -10.12 13.06 -1.91
C GLN A 43 -8.91 13.41 -1.04
N GLU A 44 -8.18 14.48 -1.40
CA GLU A 44 -7.20 15.09 -0.49
C GLU A 44 -7.05 16.60 -0.74
N ALA A 45 -8.17 17.29 -0.99
CA ALA A 45 -8.20 18.75 -1.10
C ALA A 45 -8.59 19.42 0.23
N ARG A 46 -7.96 19.01 1.35
CA ARG A 46 -7.83 19.85 2.56
C ARG A 46 -6.87 19.20 3.56
N ASN A 47 -5.70 19.82 3.71
CA ASN A 47 -4.72 19.66 4.79
C ASN A 47 -3.53 18.73 4.50
N GLY A 48 -2.38 19.36 4.16
CA GLY A 48 -1.05 18.76 4.28
C GLY A 48 -0.61 17.94 3.07
N GLN A 49 0.24 18.52 2.22
CA GLN A 49 0.90 17.80 1.12
C GLN A 49 1.81 16.69 1.68
N PHE A 50 1.28 15.48 1.85
CA PHE A 50 2.10 14.28 1.95
C PHE A 50 2.41 13.77 0.55
N HIS A 51 3.69 13.47 0.29
CA HIS A 51 4.08 12.78 -0.93
C HIS A 51 3.42 11.40 -0.95
N ARG A 52 2.35 11.27 -1.73
CA ARG A 52 1.63 10.02 -1.96
C ARG A 52 2.43 9.15 -2.92
N SER A 53 3.55 8.61 -2.45
CA SER A 53 4.43 7.75 -3.24
C SER A 53 4.72 6.45 -2.49
N PHE A 54 3.72 5.59 -2.38
CA PHE A 54 3.91 4.18 -2.06
C PHE A 54 3.60 3.35 -3.31
N PRO A 55 4.58 2.64 -3.91
CA PRO A 55 4.31 1.73 -5.02
C PRO A 55 3.26 0.67 -4.63
N PRO A 56 2.38 0.25 -5.55
CA PRO A 56 1.32 -0.74 -5.28
C PRO A 56 1.84 -2.05 -4.64
N ARG A 57 3.07 -2.44 -4.97
CA ARG A 57 3.76 -3.59 -4.36
C ARG A 57 3.86 -3.47 -2.85
N GLN A 58 4.18 -2.29 -2.31
CA GLN A 58 4.34 -2.11 -0.87
C GLN A 58 2.98 -2.15 -0.16
N VAL A 59 1.94 -1.61 -0.79
CA VAL A 59 0.55 -1.70 -0.27
C VAL A 59 0.12 -3.17 -0.16
N HIS A 60 0.36 -3.99 -1.20
CA HIS A 60 0.02 -5.42 -1.14
C HIS A 60 0.80 -6.17 -0.04
N ILE A 61 2.07 -5.85 0.18
CA ILE A 61 2.87 -6.47 1.25
C ILE A 61 2.31 -6.11 2.63
N ILE A 62 1.87 -4.86 2.83
CA ILE A 62 1.24 -4.43 4.08
C ILE A 62 -0.07 -5.19 4.30
N SER A 63 -0.93 -5.29 3.28
CA SER A 63 -2.19 -6.03 3.37
C SER A 63 -1.99 -7.51 3.66
N LEU A 64 -1.02 -8.17 3.01
CA LEU A 64 -0.71 -9.58 3.27
C LEU A 64 -0.10 -9.78 4.66
N GLY A 65 0.77 -8.88 5.10
CA GLY A 65 1.39 -8.92 6.42
C GLY A 65 0.41 -8.70 7.56
N SER A 66 -0.62 -7.86 7.36
CA SER A 66 -1.66 -7.61 8.36
C SER A 66 -2.55 -8.83 8.60
N ASN A 67 -2.83 -9.61 7.55
CA ASN A 67 -3.76 -10.75 7.62
C ASN A 67 -3.06 -12.08 7.98
N ILE A 68 -1.74 -12.18 7.81
CA ILE A 68 -0.96 -13.38 8.13
C ILE A 68 -0.19 -13.17 9.44
N GLY A 69 -0.82 -13.54 10.56
CA GLY A 69 -0.22 -13.54 11.90
C GLY A 69 0.08 -14.95 12.43
N SER A 70 0.75 -15.01 13.60
CA SER A 70 1.00 -16.28 14.31
C SER A 70 -0.29 -16.95 14.83
N GLY A 71 -1.38 -16.19 14.96
CA GLY A 71 -2.69 -16.68 15.39
C GLY A 71 -3.23 -17.79 14.49
N VAL A 72 -3.03 -17.70 13.17
CA VAL A 72 -3.46 -18.73 12.21
C VAL A 72 -2.74 -20.05 12.48
N PHE A 73 -1.45 -20.00 12.84
CA PHE A 73 -0.68 -21.20 13.17
C PHE A 73 -1.13 -21.83 14.49
N SER A 74 -1.42 -21.02 15.51
CA SER A 74 -1.90 -21.50 16.81
C SER A 74 -3.30 -22.13 16.70
N ALA A 75 -4.21 -21.48 15.97
CA ALA A 75 -5.55 -21.98 15.72
C ALA A 75 -5.53 -23.29 14.92
N THR A 76 -4.73 -23.34 13.84
CA THR A 76 -4.57 -24.54 13.01
C THR A 76 -3.98 -25.71 13.81
N GLY A 77 -3.00 -25.47 14.67
CA GLY A 77 -2.40 -26.50 15.51
C GLY A 77 -3.41 -27.16 16.46
N GLN A 78 -4.27 -26.38 17.11
CA GLN A 78 -5.33 -26.90 17.98
C GLN A 78 -6.47 -27.55 17.19
N ALA A 79 -6.87 -26.95 16.07
CA ALA A 79 -7.93 -27.48 15.21
C ALA A 79 -7.54 -28.83 14.57
N LEU A 80 -6.28 -28.99 14.19
CA LEU A 80 -5.78 -30.24 13.61
C LEU A 80 -5.70 -31.37 14.65
N ALA A 81 -5.29 -31.05 15.89
CA ALA A 81 -5.22 -32.02 16.98
C ALA A 81 -6.59 -32.53 17.44
N SER A 82 -7.63 -31.68 17.36
CA SER A 82 -8.96 -31.99 17.87
C SER A 82 -9.94 -32.51 16.80
N GLY A 83 -9.90 -31.97 15.57
CA GLY A 83 -10.92 -32.20 14.54
C GLY A 83 -10.49 -33.06 13.36
N GLY A 84 -9.19 -33.38 13.24
CA GLY A 84 -8.64 -34.04 12.06
C GLY A 84 -8.64 -33.16 10.79
N PRO A 85 -7.90 -33.55 9.74
CA PRO A 85 -7.62 -32.67 8.59
C PRO A 85 -8.86 -32.38 7.72
N GLY A 86 -9.81 -33.32 7.63
CA GLY A 86 -11.01 -33.15 6.80
C GLY A 86 -11.99 -32.10 7.33
N ASN A 87 -12.24 -32.11 8.65
CA ASN A 87 -13.13 -31.14 9.29
C ASN A 87 -12.49 -29.74 9.35
N MET A 88 -11.16 -29.68 9.50
CA MET A 88 -10.45 -28.40 9.57
C MET A 88 -10.64 -27.58 8.28
N VAL A 89 -10.51 -28.18 7.10
CA VAL A 89 -10.68 -27.47 5.81
C VAL A 89 -12.12 -26.98 5.62
N LEU A 90 -13.10 -27.78 6.04
CA LEU A 90 -14.52 -27.40 5.93
C LEU A 90 -14.88 -26.26 6.90
N ALA A 91 -14.40 -26.32 8.15
CA ALA A 91 -14.63 -25.28 9.13
C ALA A 91 -13.97 -23.96 8.72
N ASP A 92 -12.70 -24.01 8.30
CA ASP A 92 -11.95 -22.82 7.87
C ASP A 92 -12.55 -22.21 6.59
N GLY A 93 -12.98 -23.05 5.64
CA GLY A 93 -13.69 -22.60 4.43
C GLY A 93 -15.04 -21.95 4.74
N MET A 94 -15.80 -22.47 5.71
CA MET A 94 -17.09 -21.91 6.11
C MET A 94 -16.92 -20.53 6.75
N VAL A 95 -15.95 -20.37 7.65
CA VAL A 95 -15.61 -19.08 8.26
C VAL A 95 -15.11 -18.10 7.21
N CYS A 96 -14.18 -18.53 6.34
CA CYS A 96 -13.68 -17.71 5.23
C CYS A 96 -14.81 -17.25 4.30
N SER A 97 -15.82 -18.06 4.04
CA SER A 97 -16.97 -17.67 3.21
C SER A 97 -17.81 -16.56 3.84
N ALA A 98 -18.02 -16.61 5.15
CA ALA A 98 -18.74 -15.57 5.88
C ALA A 98 -17.97 -14.25 5.90
N VAL A 99 -16.66 -14.31 6.15
CA VAL A 99 -15.77 -13.14 6.11
C VAL A 99 -15.67 -12.55 4.71
N TRP A 100 -15.61 -13.38 3.66
CA TRP A 100 -15.66 -12.91 2.27
C TRP A 100 -16.95 -12.13 2.03
N ALA A 101 -18.12 -12.66 2.38
CA ALA A 101 -19.38 -11.97 2.15
C ALA A 101 -19.39 -10.56 2.79
N VAL A 102 -18.87 -10.42 4.01
CA VAL A 102 -18.73 -9.12 4.69
C VAL A 102 -17.74 -8.20 3.95
N LEU A 103 -16.57 -8.71 3.58
CA LEU A 103 -15.56 -7.94 2.83
C LEU A 103 -16.08 -7.48 1.47
N GLN A 104 -16.91 -8.28 0.80
CA GLN A 104 -17.52 -7.92 -0.47
C GLN A 104 -18.48 -6.74 -0.29
N SER A 105 -19.37 -6.78 0.71
CA SER A 105 -20.26 -5.66 1.02
C SER A 105 -19.49 -4.40 1.41
N LEU A 106 -18.44 -4.53 2.24
CA LEU A 106 -17.59 -3.41 2.61
C LEU A 106 -16.85 -2.81 1.39
N SER A 107 -16.39 -3.68 0.48
CA SER A 107 -15.71 -3.25 -0.74
C SER A 107 -16.64 -2.46 -1.65
N GLU A 108 -17.90 -2.87 -1.81
CA GLU A 108 -18.91 -2.14 -2.59
C GLU A 108 -19.19 -0.75 -2.00
N ILE A 109 -19.23 -0.64 -0.67
CA ILE A 109 -19.38 0.66 0.01
C ILE A 109 -18.12 1.52 -0.18
N THR A 110 -16.93 0.93 -0.08
CA THR A 110 -15.63 1.62 -0.19
C THR A 110 -15.41 2.21 -1.59
N ILE A 111 -15.79 1.49 -2.65
CA ILE A 111 -15.67 2.00 -4.02
C ILE A 111 -16.72 3.08 -4.32
N ALA A 112 -17.90 3.01 -3.69
CA ALA A 112 -18.97 3.99 -3.90
C ALA A 112 -18.69 5.31 -3.17
N PHE A 113 -18.11 5.26 -1.97
CA PHE A 113 -17.80 6.42 -1.14
C PHE A 113 -16.38 6.31 -0.55
N PRO A 114 -15.34 6.74 -1.28
CA PRO A 114 -13.96 6.58 -0.84
C PRO A 114 -13.59 7.60 0.25
N VAL A 115 -14.03 7.37 1.49
CA VAL A 115 -13.63 8.21 2.64
C VAL A 115 -12.23 7.84 3.12
N SER A 116 -11.46 8.86 3.51
CA SER A 116 -10.12 8.71 4.12
C SER A 116 -10.24 8.29 5.59
N GLY A 117 -10.90 7.15 5.83
CA GLY A 117 -11.35 6.68 7.15
C GLY A 117 -11.26 5.15 7.32
N ASN A 118 -11.48 4.67 8.55
CA ASN A 118 -11.51 3.23 8.88
C ASN A 118 -12.90 2.63 8.61
N TYR A 119 -13.06 1.30 8.68
CA TYR A 119 -14.37 0.63 8.55
C TYR A 119 -15.41 1.17 9.56
N ILE A 120 -14.96 1.71 10.70
CA ILE A 120 -15.81 2.34 11.72
C ILE A 120 -16.48 3.62 11.21
N ASP A 121 -15.80 4.40 10.37
CA ASP A 121 -16.39 5.60 9.76
C ASP A 121 -17.52 5.23 8.79
N TYR A 122 -17.43 4.07 8.15
CA TYR A 122 -18.54 3.53 7.35
C TYR A 122 -19.72 3.06 8.22
N ALA A 123 -19.47 2.60 9.45
CA ALA A 123 -20.55 2.24 10.38
C ALA A 123 -21.33 3.47 10.88
N ASP A 124 -20.64 4.59 11.14
CA ASP A 124 -21.25 5.87 11.55
C ASP A 124 -22.13 6.45 10.44
N LEU A 125 -21.69 6.32 9.18
CA LEU A 125 -22.40 6.84 8.01
C LEU A 125 -23.64 6.04 7.61
N TRP A 126 -23.63 4.70 7.79
CA TRP A 126 -24.64 3.81 7.21
C TRP A 126 -25.52 3.06 8.22
N VAL A 127 -25.07 2.92 9.48
CA VAL A 127 -25.78 2.10 10.47
C VAL A 127 -26.32 2.98 11.60
N ASP A 128 -25.45 3.42 12.52
CA ASP A 128 -25.79 4.30 13.63
C ASP A 128 -24.51 4.78 14.35
N PRO A 129 -24.45 6.05 14.80
CA PRO A 129 -23.30 6.57 15.56
C PRO A 129 -23.01 5.85 16.88
N ALA A 130 -24.01 5.28 17.56
CA ALA A 130 -23.80 4.52 18.79
C ALA A 130 -23.09 3.18 18.51
N LEU A 131 -23.39 2.54 17.38
CA LEU A 131 -22.71 1.32 16.95
C LEU A 131 -21.28 1.60 16.49
N ALA A 132 -21.05 2.74 15.84
CA ALA A 132 -19.70 3.18 15.51
C ALA A 132 -18.86 3.46 16.76
N PHE A 133 -19.45 4.06 17.79
CA PHE A 133 -18.79 4.26 19.09
C PHE A 133 -18.46 2.93 19.79
N GLU A 134 -19.40 1.96 19.81
CA GLU A 134 -19.15 0.64 20.39
C GLU A 134 -18.06 -0.11 19.64
N ALA A 135 -18.10 -0.10 18.30
CA ALA A 135 -17.07 -0.72 17.47
C ALA A 135 -15.68 -0.09 17.71
N GLY A 136 -15.60 1.23 17.85
CA GLY A 136 -14.35 1.93 18.18
C GLY A 136 -13.86 1.71 19.60
N PHE A 137 -14.73 1.34 20.52
CA PHE A 137 -14.35 0.96 21.88
C PHE A 137 -13.86 -0.50 21.96
N ALA A 138 -14.33 -1.37 21.07
CA ALA A 138 -14.01 -2.79 21.03
C ALA A 138 -12.71 -3.13 20.28
N GLU A 139 -12.17 -2.19 19.50
CA GLU A 139 -10.90 -2.28 18.76
C GLU A 139 -9.67 -2.05 19.66
#